data_AF-A0A2G6PBF3-F1
#
_entry.id   AF-A0A2G6PBF3-F1
#
_cell.length_a   1.000
_cell.length_b   1.000
_cell.length_c   1.000
_cell.angle_alpha   90.00
_cell.angle_beta   90.00
_cell.angle_gamma   90.00
#
_symmetry.space_group_name_H-M   'P 1'
#
loop_
_entity.id
_entity.type
_entity.pdbx_description
1 polymer ?
#
loop_
_entity_poly.entity_id
_entity_poly.type
_entity_poly.pdbx_seq_one_letter_code
_entity_poly.pdbx_strand_id
1 'polypeptide(L)'
;MSKKLKYISIFLLILLMFLLLVFLRKKEKTTEKNIDFQEIKVKGELIVGISSNSTDYFVYRGNPMGFQFEILTQFAERHNLKLKLMVENDLET
;
A
#
# COMPACT_ATOMS: atom_id res chain seq x y z
N MET A 1 0.52 -30.70 -45.44
CA MET A 1 -0.13 -30.06 -44.27
C MET A 1 -0.39 -28.60 -44.61
N SER A 2 -1.65 -28.23 -44.81
CA SER A 2 -2.05 -27.00 -45.51
C SER A 2 -1.58 -25.73 -44.77
N LYS A 3 -1.01 -24.77 -45.50
CA LYS A 3 -0.49 -23.50 -44.94
C LYS A 3 -1.53 -22.79 -44.05
N LYS A 4 -2.82 -22.93 -44.39
CA LYS A 4 -3.97 -22.44 -43.62
C LYS A 4 -4.02 -22.99 -42.19
N LEU A 5 -3.69 -24.26 -41.98
CA LEU A 5 -3.69 -24.89 -40.64
C LEU A 5 -2.59 -24.31 -39.74
N LYS A 6 -1.43 -23.95 -40.31
CA LYS A 6 -0.34 -23.29 -39.58
C LYS A 6 -0.72 -21.87 -39.13
N TYR A 7 -1.40 -21.10 -39.99
CA TYR A 7 -1.86 -19.75 -39.63
C TYR A 7 -2.92 -19.78 -38.51
N ILE A 8 -3.84 -20.74 -38.56
CA ILE A 8 -4.85 -20.93 -37.49
C ILE A 8 -4.18 -21.28 -36.16
N SER A 9 -3.16 -22.15 -36.18
CA SER A 9 -2.40 -22.51 -34.97
C SER A 9 -1.63 -21.33 -34.38
N ILE A 10 -1.00 -20.49 -35.20
CA ILE A 10 -0.29 -19.29 -34.74
C ILE A 10 -1.27 -18.27 -34.14
N PHE A 11 -2.43 -18.06 -34.78
CA PHE A 11 -3.46 -17.17 -34.27
C PHE A 11 -4.00 -17.63 -32.90
N LEU A 12 -4.22 -18.93 -32.72
CA LEU A 12 -4.67 -19.51 -31.44
C LEU A 12 -3.64 -19.30 -30.32
N LEU A 13 -2.35 -19.44 -30.63
CA LEU A 13 -1.26 -19.21 -29.68
C LEU A 13 -1.20 -17.74 -29.23
N ILE A 14 -1.34 -16.81 -30.17
CA ILE A 14 -1.35 -15.37 -29.89
C ILE A 14 -2.59 -15.00 -29.05
N LEU A 15 -3.75 -15.57 -29.37
CA LEU A 15 -4.97 -15.35 -28.59
C LEU A 15 -4.84 -15.87 -27.16
N LEU A 16 -4.25 -17.06 -26.98
CA LEU A 16 -3.98 -17.65 -25.67
C LEU A 16 -2.98 -16.80 -24.87
N MET A 17 -1.92 -16.32 -25.53
CA MET A 17 -0.91 -15.46 -24.93
C MET A 17 -1.51 -14.11 -24.51
N PHE A 18 -2.40 -13.54 -25.32
CA PHE A 18 -3.14 -12.33 -25.00
C PHE A 18 -4.10 -12.55 -23.82
N LEU A 19 -4.77 -13.71 -23.74
CA LEU A 19 -5.61 -14.08 -22.60
C LEU A 19 -4.80 -14.15 -21.30
N LEU A 20 -3.60 -14.75 -21.36
CA LEU A 20 -2.68 -14.84 -20.23
C LEU A 20 -2.20 -13.44 -19.76
N LEU A 21 -1.90 -12.53 -20.69
CA LEU A 21 -1.52 -11.15 -20.35
C LEU A 21 -2.63 -10.40 -19.61
N VAL A 22 -3.88 -10.55 -20.05
CA VAL A 22 -5.04 -9.92 -19.38
C VAL A 22 -5.24 -10.48 -17.97
N PHE A 23 -5.03 -11.78 -17.77
CA PHE A 23 -5.13 -12.42 -16.45
C PHE A 23 -4.06 -11.93 -15.47
N LEU A 24 -2.81 -11.76 -15.92
CA LEU A 24 -1.73 -11.24 -15.08
C LEU A 24 -2.00 -9.82 -14.57
N ARG A 25 -2.64 -8.99 -15.41
CA ARG A 25 -2.97 -7.60 -15.06
C ARG A 25 -4.07 -7.47 -13.99
N LYS A 26 -4.85 -8.52 -13.74
CA LYS A 26 -6.00 -8.49 -12.82
C LYS A 26 -5.62 -8.67 -11.33
N LYS A 27 -4.34 -8.89 -11.01
CA LYS A 27 -3.92 -9.26 -9.64
C LYS A 27 -3.69 -8.09 -8.67
N GLU A 28 -3.76 -6.84 -9.12
CA GLU A 28 -3.70 -5.68 -8.22
C GLU A 28 -5.10 -5.13 -7.94
N LYS A 29 -5.88 -5.89 -7.19
CA LYS A 29 -6.83 -5.27 -6.27
C LYS A 29 -6.25 -5.49 -4.90
N THR A 30 -5.73 -4.42 -4.29
CA THR A 30 -5.56 -4.34 -2.85
C THR A 30 -6.92 -4.61 -2.23
N THR A 31 -7.19 -5.87 -1.90
CA THR A 31 -8.28 -6.20 -0.99
C THR A 31 -7.96 -5.41 0.26
N GLU A 32 -8.75 -4.40 0.59
CA GLU A 32 -8.71 -3.75 1.90
C GLU A 32 -8.94 -4.87 2.92
N LYS A 33 -7.84 -5.45 3.39
CA LYS A 33 -7.88 -6.38 4.50
C LYS A 33 -8.20 -5.48 5.69
N ASN A 34 -9.34 -5.72 6.33
CA ASN A 34 -9.68 -5.05 7.57
C ASN A 34 -8.69 -5.56 8.63
N ILE A 35 -7.60 -4.81 8.84
CA ILE A 35 -6.57 -5.13 9.82
C ILE A 35 -7.08 -4.62 11.17
N ASP A 36 -7.33 -5.54 12.09
CA ASP A 36 -7.73 -5.20 13.45
C ASP A 36 -6.53 -4.97 14.38
N PHE A 37 -6.82 -4.60 15.62
CA PHE A 37 -5.79 -4.34 16.63
C PHE A 37 -4.97 -5.58 17.01
N GLN A 38 -5.54 -6.79 16.98
CA GLN A 38 -4.78 -8.00 17.31
C GLN A 38 -3.77 -8.30 16.21
N GLU A 39 -4.16 -8.13 14.95
CA GLU A 39 -3.25 -8.25 13.81
C GLU A 39 -2.12 -7.20 13.86
N ILE A 40 -2.43 -5.95 14.25
CA ILE A 40 -1.43 -4.90 14.45
C ILE A 40 -0.42 -5.31 15.52
N LYS A 41 -0.89 -5.83 16.66
CA LYS A 41 0.00 -6.33 17.73
C LYS A 41 0.89 -7.49 17.29
N VAL A 42 0.35 -8.43 16.52
CA VAL A 42 1.14 -9.56 15.98
C VAL A 42 2.22 -9.06 15.02
N LYS A 43 1.92 -8.03 14.21
CA LYS A 43 2.91 -7.41 13.32
C LYS A 43 3.95 -6.56 14.06
N GLY A 44 3.59 -6.02 15.22
CA GLY A 44 4.48 -5.17 16.03
C GLY A 44 4.70 -3.77 15.47
N GLU A 45 3.95 -3.36 14.45
CA GLU A 45 4.07 -2.04 13.81
C GLU A 45 2.72 -1.34 13.74
N LEU A 46 2.68 -0.08 14.20
CA LEU A 46 1.54 0.83 14.04
C LEU A 46 1.81 1.75 12.85
N ILE A 47 1.12 1.51 11.74
CA ILE A 47 1.26 2.30 10.51
C ILE A 47 0.11 3.30 10.45
N VAL A 48 0.41 4.60 10.35
CA VAL A 48 -0.59 5.67 10.45
C VAL A 48 -0.38 6.70 9.34
N GLY A 49 -1.44 7.01 8.60
CA GLY A 49 -1.51 8.17 7.71
C GLY A 49 -1.66 9.45 8.55
N ILE A 50 -0.82 10.46 8.30
CA ILE A 50 -0.81 11.70 9.06
C ILE A 50 -0.48 12.88 8.16
N SER A 51 -1.18 14.01 8.35
CA SER A 51 -0.95 15.21 7.55
C SER A 51 0.26 16.02 8.05
N SER A 52 0.94 16.69 7.13
CA SER A 52 2.09 17.56 7.43
C SER A 52 1.68 18.99 7.80
N ASN A 53 1.02 19.18 8.95
CA ASN A 53 0.61 20.50 9.45
C ASN A 53 1.07 20.76 10.90
N SER A 54 0.81 21.97 11.41
CA SER A 54 1.26 22.40 12.75
C SER A 54 0.63 21.66 13.92
N THR A 55 -0.50 20.97 13.70
CA THR A 55 -1.21 20.22 14.75
C THR A 55 -0.86 18.73 14.71
N ASP A 56 -0.70 18.17 13.51
CA ASP A 56 -0.60 16.75 13.32
C ASP A 56 0.85 16.25 13.42
N TYR A 57 1.68 16.59 12.42
CA TYR A 57 3.08 16.25 12.36
C TYR A 57 3.88 17.29 11.57
N PHE A 58 4.99 17.77 12.13
CA PHE A 58 5.94 18.65 11.46
C PHE A 58 7.35 18.46 12.01
N VAL A 59 8.35 18.86 11.23
CA VAL A 59 9.76 18.81 11.66
C VAL A 59 10.23 20.21 12.06
N TYR A 60 10.65 20.37 13.31
CA TYR A 60 11.19 21.62 13.84
C TYR A 60 12.63 21.42 14.31
N ARG A 61 13.57 22.17 13.69
CA ARG A 61 15.02 22.08 13.96
C ARG A 61 15.55 20.64 13.92
N GLY A 62 15.05 19.85 12.96
CA GLY A 62 15.43 18.45 12.80
C GLY A 62 14.72 17.46 13.72
N ASN A 63 13.87 17.93 14.65
CA ASN A 63 13.10 17.07 15.54
C ASN A 63 11.64 16.95 15.07
N PRO A 64 11.05 15.74 15.07
CA PRO A 64 9.62 15.58 14.82
C PRO A 64 8.81 16.13 16.00
N MET A 65 7.76 16.86 15.68
CA MET A 65 6.82 17.48 16.62
C MET A 65 5.40 17.33 16.08
N GLY A 66 4.41 17.61 16.94
CA GLY A 66 3.00 17.60 16.59
C GLY A 66 2.17 16.97 17.69
N PHE A 67 1.01 17.54 17.96
CA PHE A 67 0.13 17.04 19.01
C PHE A 67 -0.36 15.62 18.70
N GLN A 68 -0.77 15.36 17.45
CA GLN A 68 -1.17 14.00 17.06
C GLN A 68 0.01 13.05 17.04
N PHE A 69 1.18 13.49 16.55
CA PHE A 69 2.40 12.70 16.60
C PHE A 69 2.74 12.23 18.01
N GLU A 70 2.64 13.10 19.01
CA GLU A 70 2.89 12.75 20.42
C GLU A 70 1.88 11.73 20.96
N ILE A 71 0.59 11.88 20.64
CA ILE A 71 -0.45 10.92 21.02
C ILE A 71 -0.16 9.54 20.41
N LEU A 72 0.17 9.50 19.11
CA LEU A 72 0.49 8.26 18.41
C LEU A 72 1.75 7.59 18.98
N THR A 73 2.75 8.39 19.35
CA THR A 73 3.98 7.92 19.98
C THR A 73 3.68 7.26 21.32
N GLN A 74 2.93 7.94 22.20
CA GLN A 74 2.53 7.38 23.50
C GLN A 74 1.67 6.12 23.36
N PHE A 75 0.77 6.08 22.38
CA PHE A 75 -0.04 4.88 22.09
C PHE A 75 0.85 3.71 21.64
N ALA A 76 1.77 3.95 20.72
CA ALA A 76 2.70 2.93 20.24
C ALA A 76 3.59 2.39 21.37
N GLU A 77 4.16 3.27 22.20
CA GLU A 77 4.98 2.91 23.36
C GLU A 77 4.18 2.07 24.37
N ARG A 78 2.97 2.52 24.74
CA ARG A 78 2.09 1.79 25.67
C ARG A 78 1.80 0.37 25.20
N HIS A 79 1.71 0.16 23.89
CA HIS A 79 1.40 -1.13 23.29
C HIS A 79 2.61 -1.90 22.77
N ASN A 80 3.84 -1.41 23.04
CA ASN A 80 5.09 -1.98 22.53
C ASN A 80 5.09 -2.17 21.00
N LEU A 81 4.57 -1.18 20.28
CA LEU A 81 4.52 -1.14 18.82
C LEU A 81 5.57 -0.16 18.30
N LYS A 82 6.13 -0.46 17.12
CA LYS A 82 6.94 0.49 16.36
C LYS A 82 6.03 1.41 15.56
N LEU A 83 6.08 2.71 15.83
CA LEU A 83 5.34 3.71 15.07
C LEU A 83 5.98 3.95 13.70
N LYS A 84 5.17 3.89 12.63
CA LYS A 84 5.56 4.24 11.26
C LYS A 84 4.55 5.21 10.68
N LEU A 85 5.01 6.42 10.38
CA LEU A 85 4.18 7.47 9.79
C LEU A 85 4.23 7.40 8.26
N MET A 86 3.06 7.45 7.63
CA MET A 86 2.89 7.76 6.22
C MET A 86 2.44 9.21 6.16
N VAL A 87 3.38 10.10 5.90
CA VAL A 87 3.09 11.54 5.86
C VAL A 87 2.41 11.86 4.54
N GLU A 88 1.15 12.24 4.62
CA GLU A 88 0.39 12.76 3.50
C GLU A 88 0.69 14.25 3.37
N ASN A 89 1.31 14.62 2.25
CA ASN A 89 1.39 16.01 1.85
C ASN A 89 0.13 16.29 1.02
N ASP A 90 -0.90 16.85 1.64
CA ASP A 90 -1.93 17.57 0.92
C ASP A 90 -1.29 18.85 0.36
N LEU A 91 -0.52 18.69 -0.72
CA LEU A 91 -0.37 19.72 -1.73
C LEU A 91 -1.51 19.49 -2.73
N GLU A 92 -2.75 19.68 -2.27
CA GLU A 92 -3.85 19.93 -3.21
C GLU A 92 -3.58 21.30 -3.85
N THR A 93 -3.05 21.29 -5.07
CA THR A 93 -3.20 22.37 -6.06
C THR A 93 -4.23 21.97 -7.09
#